data_AF-A0A2G1XFY4-F1
#
_entry.id   AF-A0A2G1XFY4-F1
#
_cell.length_a   1.000
_cell.length_b   1.000
_cell.length_c   1.000
_cell.angle_alpha   90.00
_cell.angle_beta   90.00
_cell.angle_gamma   90.00
#
_symmetry.space_group_name_H-M   'P 1'
#
loop_
_entity.id
_entity.type
_entity.pdbx_description
1 polymer ?
#
loop_
_entity_poly.entity_id
_entity_poly.type
_entity_poly.pdbx_seq_one_letter_code
_entity_poly.pdbx_strand_id
1 'polypeptide(L)'
;MSDTQASPTTADAPRTPVSADDVEEVVRLIVAAFQDVPEETWGRSAGELEWDCWETVEHLADDMFCYALQLSAPNPPLDSYVPTLMTCQRDGGPRETIHAEREAGVAGLMQVLQACTGLLAAVVRTRGPQTRAHHSYGVSDPEGFAAMGIVEAVVHARDVADGLGVAWEPPAGVCERVLARLFRNVPVGDDPWRTLLWATGRLELPGLPRRESWRWDGTPLD
;
A
#
# COMPACT_ATOMS: atom_id res chain seq x y z
N MET A 1 -21.41 -49.06 -20.42
CA MET A 1 -20.74 -47.87 -20.97
C MET A 1 -21.39 -46.69 -20.28
N SER A 2 -20.79 -46.25 -19.18
CA SER A 2 -21.26 -45.10 -18.41
C SER A 2 -20.34 -43.94 -18.74
N ASP A 3 -20.87 -42.96 -19.45
CA ASP A 3 -20.17 -41.70 -19.75
C ASP A 3 -20.15 -40.84 -18.48
N THR A 4 -18.97 -40.74 -17.86
CA THR A 4 -18.70 -39.75 -16.84
C THR A 4 -18.50 -38.41 -17.54
N GLN A 5 -19.51 -37.54 -17.45
CA GLN A 5 -19.43 -36.16 -17.88
C GLN A 5 -18.51 -35.42 -16.91
N ALA A 6 -17.29 -35.09 -17.37
CA ALA A 6 -16.37 -34.25 -16.62
C ALA A 6 -16.99 -32.85 -16.49
N SER A 7 -17.12 -32.37 -15.25
CA SER A 7 -17.46 -30.98 -14.96
C SER A 7 -16.46 -30.05 -15.64
N PRO A 8 -16.91 -28.93 -16.23
CA PRO A 8 -15.99 -27.98 -16.84
C PRO A 8 -15.12 -27.36 -15.73
N THR A 9 -13.82 -27.54 -15.84
CA THR A 9 -12.83 -26.73 -15.12
C THR A 9 -13.15 -25.28 -15.43
N THR A 10 -13.49 -24.49 -14.40
CA THR A 10 -13.60 -23.03 -14.50
C THR A 10 -12.30 -22.51 -15.10
N ALA A 11 -12.34 -22.12 -16.36
CA ALA A 11 -11.25 -21.40 -16.99
C ALA A 11 -11.01 -20.13 -16.17
N ASP A 12 -9.76 -19.92 -15.77
CA ASP A 12 -9.30 -18.81 -14.95
C ASP A 12 -9.74 -17.50 -15.61
N ALA A 13 -10.66 -16.77 -14.98
CA ALA A 13 -11.08 -15.48 -15.50
C ALA A 13 -9.86 -14.54 -15.51
N PRO A 14 -9.67 -13.72 -16.57
CA PRO A 14 -8.53 -12.82 -16.62
C PRO A 14 -8.56 -11.85 -15.43
N ARG A 15 -7.45 -11.79 -14.69
CA ARG A 15 -7.29 -10.87 -13.55
C ARG A 15 -7.54 -9.43 -13.99
N THR A 16 -8.13 -8.63 -13.10
CA THR A 16 -8.15 -7.18 -13.28
C THR A 16 -6.85 -6.60 -12.70
N PRO A 17 -6.01 -5.91 -13.50
CA PRO A 17 -4.78 -5.31 -13.00
C PRO A 17 -5.01 -4.21 -11.96
N VAL A 18 -4.01 -3.97 -11.12
CA VAL A 18 -3.98 -2.77 -10.27
C VAL A 18 -3.63 -1.55 -11.13
N SER A 19 -4.38 -0.46 -10.97
CA SER A 19 -4.27 0.75 -11.78
C SER A 19 -3.88 1.98 -10.97
N ALA A 20 -3.48 3.05 -11.66
CA ALA A 20 -3.26 4.37 -11.05
C ALA A 20 -4.53 4.91 -10.38
N ASP A 21 -5.70 4.66 -10.99
CA ASP A 21 -6.99 5.12 -10.48
C ASP A 21 -7.35 4.40 -9.16
N ASP A 22 -6.90 3.15 -8.98
CA ASP A 22 -7.05 2.43 -7.71
C ASP A 22 -6.25 3.09 -6.58
N VAL A 23 -5.04 3.58 -6.88
CA VAL A 23 -4.20 4.30 -5.91
C VAL A 23 -4.90 5.61 -5.49
N GLU A 24 -5.36 6.38 -6.47
CA GLU A 24 -6.07 7.65 -6.25
C GLU A 24 -7.36 7.43 -5.44
N GLU A 25 -8.15 6.40 -5.75
CA GLU A 25 -9.38 6.07 -5.05
C GLU A 25 -9.15 5.68 -3.59
N VAL A 26 -8.17 4.83 -3.31
CA VAL A 26 -7.83 4.42 -1.94
C VAL A 26 -7.44 5.62 -1.10
N VAL A 27 -6.56 6.47 -1.61
CA VAL A 27 -6.10 7.65 -0.86
C VAL A 27 -7.23 8.67 -0.69
N ARG A 28 -8.11 8.83 -1.69
CA ARG A 28 -9.30 9.66 -1.54
C ARG A 28 -10.20 9.19 -0.38
N LEU A 29 -10.38 7.88 -0.22
CA LEU A 29 -11.14 7.30 0.89
C LEU A 29 -10.44 7.46 2.24
N ILE A 30 -9.11 7.38 2.28
CA ILE A 30 -8.29 7.62 3.48
C ILE A 30 -8.43 9.08 3.94
N VAL A 31 -8.24 10.03 3.01
CA VAL A 31 -8.39 11.46 3.30
C VAL A 31 -9.79 11.77 3.80
N ALA A 32 -10.82 11.23 3.14
CA ALA A 32 -12.20 11.42 3.55
C ALA A 32 -12.49 10.92 4.98
N ALA A 33 -11.80 9.87 5.42
CA ALA A 33 -11.98 9.30 6.74
C ALA A 33 -11.28 10.09 7.85
N PHE A 34 -10.13 10.73 7.55
CA PHE A 34 -9.25 11.29 8.58
C PHE A 34 -9.16 12.82 8.59
N GLN A 35 -9.49 13.51 7.50
CA GLN A 35 -9.28 14.97 7.39
C GLN A 35 -9.97 15.81 8.48
N ASP A 36 -11.09 15.32 9.03
CA ASP A 36 -11.88 16.03 10.04
C ASP A 36 -11.61 15.52 11.48
N VAL A 37 -10.66 14.60 11.66
CA VAL A 37 -10.31 14.08 12.98
C VAL A 37 -9.51 15.15 13.74
N PRO A 38 -9.87 15.47 15.01
CA PRO A 38 -9.23 16.54 15.77
C PRO A 38 -7.72 16.37 15.89
N GLU A 39 -6.99 17.45 15.59
CA GLU A 39 -5.52 17.49 15.50
C GLU A 39 -4.83 16.99 16.79
N GLU A 40 -5.41 17.28 17.95
CA GLU A 40 -4.88 16.85 19.25
C GLU A 40 -4.79 15.33 19.44
N THR A 41 -5.48 14.55 18.60
CA THR A 41 -5.42 13.08 18.64
C THR A 41 -4.29 12.49 17.80
N TRP A 42 -3.67 13.27 16.92
CA TRP A 42 -2.71 12.77 15.92
C TRP A 42 -1.36 12.35 16.49
N GLY A 43 -1.05 12.79 17.72
CA GLY A 43 0.12 12.32 18.48
C GLY A 43 -0.08 10.99 19.20
N ARG A 44 -1.23 10.31 19.03
CA ARG A 44 -1.45 8.95 19.55
C ARG A 44 -0.76 7.94 18.65
N SER A 45 -0.32 6.82 19.23
CA SER A 45 0.18 5.67 18.48
C SER A 45 -0.82 5.21 17.41
N ALA A 46 -0.31 4.90 16.22
CA ALA A 46 -1.09 4.30 15.15
C ALA A 46 -1.27 2.80 15.43
N GLY A 47 -2.35 2.46 16.14
CA GLY A 47 -2.67 1.08 16.51
C GLY A 47 -1.56 0.48 17.38
N GLU A 48 -0.93 -0.59 16.90
CA GLU A 48 0.17 -1.27 17.60
C GLU A 48 1.57 -0.75 17.20
N LEU A 49 1.66 0.25 16.32
CA LEU A 49 2.94 0.80 15.88
C LEU A 49 3.59 1.69 16.95
N GLU A 50 4.92 1.78 16.92
CA GLU A 50 5.69 2.77 17.70
C GLU A 50 5.61 4.19 17.11
N TRP A 51 5.05 4.33 15.91
CA TRP A 51 4.83 5.60 15.23
C TRP A 51 3.49 6.19 15.65
N ASP A 52 3.43 7.52 15.75
CA ASP A 52 2.15 8.18 15.93
C ASP A 52 1.34 8.22 14.60
N CYS A 53 0.06 8.61 14.70
CA CYS A 53 -0.83 8.67 13.56
C CYS A 53 -0.34 9.67 12.49
N TRP A 54 0.33 10.74 12.89
CA TRP A 54 0.89 11.69 11.94
C TRP A 54 2.10 11.10 11.21
N GLU A 55 3.08 10.59 11.94
CA GLU A 55 4.29 9.96 11.39
C GLU A 55 3.92 8.82 10.43
N THR A 56 2.88 8.06 10.76
CA THR A 56 2.39 6.97 9.89
C THR A 56 1.83 7.49 8.56
N VAL A 57 1.24 8.68 8.54
CA VAL A 57 0.77 9.32 7.29
C VAL A 57 1.90 10.03 6.54
N GLU A 58 2.91 10.56 7.24
CA GLU A 58 4.15 11.05 6.61
C GLU A 58 4.87 9.92 5.89
N HIS A 59 5.02 8.77 6.56
CA HIS A 59 5.56 7.56 5.97
C HIS A 59 4.82 7.15 4.70
N LEU A 60 3.49 7.13 4.75
CA LEU A 60 2.68 6.81 3.58
C LEU A 60 2.92 7.80 2.44
N ALA A 61 3.01 9.10 2.73
CA ALA A 61 3.32 10.09 1.71
C ALA A 61 4.72 9.89 1.12
N ASP A 62 5.72 9.58 1.95
CA ASP A 62 7.09 9.30 1.52
C ASP A 62 7.18 8.05 0.65
N ASP A 63 6.46 6.98 0.99
CA ASP A 63 6.38 5.77 0.17
C ASP A 63 5.83 6.08 -1.24
N MET A 64 4.72 6.82 -1.31
CA MET A 64 4.14 7.26 -2.60
C MET A 64 5.16 8.07 -3.41
N PHE A 65 5.87 9.00 -2.76
CA PHE A 65 6.90 9.82 -3.39
C PHE A 65 8.09 8.98 -3.87
N CYS A 66 8.63 8.12 -3.01
CA CYS A 66 9.80 7.29 -3.30
C CYS A 66 9.49 6.27 -4.41
N TYR A 67 8.32 5.65 -4.41
CA TYR A 67 7.86 4.77 -5.50
C TYR A 67 7.71 5.51 -6.82
N ALA A 68 7.14 6.72 -6.81
CA ALA A 68 7.05 7.56 -7.99
C ALA A 68 8.45 7.91 -8.52
N LEU A 69 9.35 8.34 -7.63
CA LEU A 69 10.72 8.71 -7.97
C LEU A 69 11.50 7.51 -8.54
N GLN A 70 11.36 6.34 -7.95
CA GLN A 70 12.01 5.10 -8.37
C GLN A 70 11.65 4.74 -9.82
N LEU A 71 10.40 4.93 -10.21
CA LEU A 71 9.93 4.73 -11.59
C LEU A 71 10.23 5.91 -12.53
N SER A 72 10.61 7.08 -12.01
CA SER A 72 10.69 8.32 -12.77
C SER A 72 11.98 8.52 -13.57
N ALA A 73 13.04 7.74 -13.33
CA ALA A 73 14.23 7.81 -14.16
C ALA A 73 13.97 7.21 -15.57
N PRO A 74 14.55 7.75 -16.66
CA PRO A 74 14.45 7.12 -17.98
C PRO A 74 14.96 5.68 -18.01
N ASN A 75 16.00 5.40 -17.22
CA ASN A 75 16.56 4.08 -16.97
C ASN A 75 16.57 3.87 -15.44
N PRO A 76 15.49 3.36 -14.83
CA PRO A 76 15.44 3.13 -13.39
C PRO A 76 16.52 2.14 -12.93
N PRO A 77 17.16 2.38 -11.77
CA PRO A 77 18.09 1.41 -11.20
C PRO A 77 17.34 0.13 -10.82
N LEU A 78 18.01 -1.02 -10.96
CA LEU A 78 17.45 -2.35 -10.70
C LEU A 78 17.98 -3.00 -9.41
N ASP A 79 19.07 -2.47 -8.86
CA ASP A 79 19.80 -3.02 -7.71
C ASP A 79 19.86 -2.07 -6.50
N SER A 80 19.32 -0.87 -6.65
CA SER A 80 19.39 0.19 -5.64
C SER A 80 18.22 1.16 -5.75
N TYR A 81 17.87 1.78 -4.62
CA TYR A 81 16.96 2.92 -4.62
C TYR A 81 17.63 4.14 -5.24
N VAL A 82 16.84 5.04 -5.83
CA VAL A 82 17.32 6.37 -6.24
C VAL A 82 17.94 7.05 -5.02
N PRO A 83 19.17 7.60 -5.12
CA PRO A 83 19.95 8.01 -3.95
C PRO A 83 19.49 9.39 -3.41
N THR A 84 18.31 9.42 -2.79
CA THR A 84 17.86 10.55 -1.97
C THR A 84 18.45 10.48 -0.57
N LEU A 85 18.61 11.64 0.07
CA LEU A 85 18.95 11.68 1.48
C LEU A 85 17.68 11.38 2.29
N MET A 86 17.73 10.35 3.14
CA MET A 86 16.66 10.00 4.06
C MET A 86 17.08 10.33 5.49
N THR A 87 16.20 11.00 6.23
CA THR A 87 16.44 11.46 7.60
C THR A 87 15.32 11.02 8.54
N CYS A 88 15.63 10.90 9.84
CA CYS A 88 14.63 10.71 10.89
C CYS A 88 14.37 12.05 11.58
N GLN A 89 13.10 12.38 11.85
CA GLN A 89 12.76 13.58 12.65
C GLN A 89 12.97 13.35 14.15
N ARG A 90 13.00 12.09 14.59
CA ARG A 90 13.28 11.68 15.96
C ARG A 90 14.03 10.36 16.01
N ASP A 91 14.64 10.08 17.16
CA ASP A 91 15.25 8.78 17.43
C ASP A 91 14.21 7.66 17.33
N GLY A 92 14.54 6.59 16.59
CA GLY A 92 13.65 5.46 16.33
C GLY A 92 12.49 5.74 15.37
N GLY A 93 12.39 6.96 14.82
CA GLY A 93 11.40 7.29 13.79
C GLY A 93 11.76 6.71 12.42
N PRO A 94 10.79 6.67 11.48
CA PRO A 94 11.05 6.25 10.11
C PRO A 94 12.10 7.17 9.44
N ARG A 95 12.84 6.59 8.49
CA ARG A 95 13.74 7.34 7.61
C ARG A 95 12.95 7.74 6.39
N GLU A 96 12.84 9.04 6.13
CA GLU A 96 11.98 9.58 5.07
C GLU A 96 12.68 10.73 4.36
N THR A 97 12.29 10.98 3.12
CA THR A 97 12.77 12.07 2.27
C THR A 97 11.88 13.31 2.40
N ILE A 98 10.57 13.12 2.56
CA ILE A 98 9.58 14.21 2.68
C ILE A 98 8.84 14.16 4.01
N HIS A 99 8.49 15.33 4.53
CA HIS A 99 7.82 15.52 5.82
C HIS A 99 6.76 16.61 5.65
N ALA A 100 5.63 16.49 6.33
CA ALA A 100 4.61 17.52 6.33
C ALA A 100 4.97 18.64 7.30
N GLU A 101 4.64 19.87 6.94
CA GLU A 101 4.81 21.00 7.84
C GLU A 101 3.78 20.94 8.97
N ARG A 102 4.24 20.79 10.22
CA ARG A 102 3.37 20.63 11.39
C ARG A 102 2.41 21.81 11.57
N GLU A 103 2.85 23.02 11.27
CA GLU A 103 2.04 24.25 11.37
C GLU A 103 0.87 24.28 10.37
N ALA A 104 0.93 23.50 9.29
CA ALA A 104 -0.17 23.36 8.33
C ALA A 104 -1.28 22.42 8.83
N GLY A 105 -1.07 21.75 9.97
CA GLY A 105 -2.03 20.86 10.62
C GLY A 105 -2.41 19.65 9.75
N VAL A 106 -3.47 18.96 10.16
CA VAL A 106 -3.99 17.74 9.49
C VAL A 106 -4.33 18.01 8.03
N ALA A 107 -4.87 19.19 7.72
CA ALA A 107 -5.18 19.57 6.34
C ALA A 107 -3.92 19.61 5.46
N GLY A 108 -2.82 20.17 5.97
CA GLY A 108 -1.52 20.17 5.28
C GLY A 108 -0.97 18.76 5.09
N LEU A 109 -1.04 17.92 6.13
CA LEU A 109 -0.63 16.51 6.05
C LEU A 109 -1.40 15.76 4.95
N MET A 110 -2.72 15.91 4.90
CA MET A 110 -3.56 15.30 3.85
C MET A 110 -3.23 15.83 2.45
N GLN A 111 -2.87 17.11 2.32
CA GLN A 111 -2.43 17.69 1.05
C GLN A 111 -1.11 17.09 0.57
N VAL A 112 -0.15 16.88 1.48
CA VAL A 112 1.12 16.21 1.16
C VAL A 112 0.86 14.78 0.67
N LEU A 113 0.06 14.00 1.39
CA LEU A 113 -0.33 12.65 0.97
C LEU A 113 -0.99 12.64 -0.43
N GLN A 114 -1.94 13.54 -0.67
CA GLN A 114 -2.61 13.66 -1.97
C GLN A 114 -1.63 14.03 -3.10
N ALA A 115 -0.71 14.95 -2.86
CA ALA A 115 0.28 15.37 -3.85
C ALA A 115 1.21 14.21 -4.23
N CYS A 116 1.73 13.48 -3.24
CA CYS A 116 2.61 12.33 -3.47
C CYS A 116 1.88 11.18 -4.19
N THR A 117 0.61 10.97 -3.83
CA THR A 117 -0.26 10.02 -4.53
C THR A 117 -0.45 10.41 -6.00
N GLY A 118 -0.69 11.69 -6.28
CA GLY A 118 -0.80 12.20 -7.64
C GLY A 118 0.48 11.97 -8.46
N LEU A 119 1.66 12.11 -7.83
CA LEU A 119 2.94 11.77 -8.47
C LEU A 119 3.02 10.29 -8.83
N LEU A 120 2.74 9.38 -7.89
CA LEU A 120 2.78 7.95 -8.15
C LEU A 120 1.80 7.56 -9.24
N ALA A 121 0.55 8.01 -9.13
CA ALA A 121 -0.50 7.71 -10.10
C ALA A 121 -0.14 8.22 -11.51
N ALA A 122 0.39 9.44 -11.63
CA ALA A 122 0.85 9.98 -12.91
C ALA A 122 1.98 9.16 -13.53
N VAL A 123 2.96 8.73 -12.72
CA VAL A 123 4.09 7.91 -13.19
C VAL A 123 3.61 6.52 -13.60
N VAL A 124 2.78 5.86 -12.78
CA VAL A 124 2.19 4.55 -13.10
C VAL A 124 1.41 4.61 -14.41
N ARG A 125 0.62 5.66 -14.62
CA ARG A 125 -0.22 5.85 -15.82
C ARG A 125 0.60 6.09 -17.10
N THR A 126 1.79 6.68 -16.99
CA THR A 126 2.59 7.10 -18.14
C THR A 126 3.75 6.18 -18.48
N ARG A 127 4.22 5.37 -17.52
CA ARG A 127 5.28 4.39 -17.76
C ARG A 127 4.75 3.18 -18.51
N GLY A 128 5.56 2.69 -19.46
CA GLY A 128 5.22 1.47 -20.19
C GLY A 128 5.23 0.26 -19.26
N PRO A 129 4.41 -0.77 -19.52
CA PRO A 129 4.34 -1.96 -18.66
C PRO A 129 5.66 -2.76 -18.61
N GLN A 130 6.59 -2.50 -19.52
CA GLN A 130 7.92 -3.10 -19.54
C GLN A 130 8.97 -2.33 -18.73
N THR A 131 8.62 -1.18 -18.16
CA THR A 131 9.49 -0.46 -17.22
C THR A 131 9.75 -1.36 -16.01
N ARG A 132 11.02 -1.39 -15.56
CA ARG A 132 11.45 -2.13 -14.38
C ARG A 132 12.22 -1.21 -13.47
N ALA A 133 11.96 -1.28 -12.17
CA ALA A 133 12.71 -0.53 -11.18
C ALA A 133 12.91 -1.35 -9.89
N HIS A 134 13.99 -1.07 -9.17
CA HIS A 134 14.33 -1.73 -7.92
C HIS A 134 13.27 -1.49 -6.84
N HIS A 135 12.93 -2.56 -6.12
CA HIS A 135 12.37 -2.51 -4.78
C HIS A 135 13.04 -3.63 -3.97
N SER A 136 13.26 -3.42 -2.68
CA SER A 136 13.92 -4.42 -1.81
C SER A 136 13.20 -5.78 -1.80
N TYR A 137 11.89 -5.78 -2.06
CA TYR A 137 11.06 -6.99 -2.15
C TYR A 137 10.91 -7.57 -3.57
N GLY A 138 11.65 -7.04 -4.55
CA GLY A 138 11.73 -7.55 -5.91
C GLY A 138 11.71 -6.42 -6.94
N VAL A 139 12.53 -6.52 -7.99
CA VAL A 139 12.43 -5.61 -9.15
C VAL A 139 11.01 -5.66 -9.67
N SER A 140 10.37 -4.50 -9.85
CA SER A 140 8.94 -4.42 -10.13
C SER A 140 8.63 -3.54 -11.34
N ASP A 141 7.37 -3.56 -11.75
CA ASP A 141 6.79 -2.83 -12.88
C ASP A 141 5.77 -1.78 -12.39
N PRO A 142 5.25 -0.90 -13.27
CA PRO A 142 4.29 0.13 -12.85
C PRO A 142 3.07 -0.41 -12.09
N GLU A 143 2.53 -1.56 -12.51
CA GLU A 143 1.43 -2.21 -11.77
C GLU A 143 1.87 -2.64 -10.36
N GLY A 144 3.05 -3.23 -10.23
CA GLY A 144 3.57 -3.67 -8.95
C GLY A 144 3.80 -2.51 -7.99
N PHE A 145 4.34 -1.39 -8.45
CA PHE A 145 4.46 -0.17 -7.63
C PHE A 145 3.10 0.43 -7.26
N ALA A 146 2.09 0.35 -8.14
CA ALA A 146 0.72 0.73 -7.79
C ALA A 146 0.17 -0.18 -6.67
N ALA A 147 0.36 -1.48 -6.79
CA ALA A 147 -0.06 -2.44 -5.76
C ALA A 147 0.69 -2.25 -4.44
N MET A 148 1.99 -1.89 -4.49
CA MET A 148 2.80 -1.56 -3.31
C MET A 148 2.27 -0.31 -2.61
N GLY A 149 2.04 0.78 -3.35
CA GLY A 149 1.42 1.98 -2.80
C GLY A 149 0.07 1.70 -2.14
N ILE A 150 -0.76 0.85 -2.75
CA ILE A 150 -2.05 0.49 -2.17
C ILE A 150 -1.91 -0.36 -0.90
N VAL A 151 -1.06 -1.39 -0.87
CA VAL A 151 -0.92 -2.21 0.35
C VAL A 151 -0.42 -1.37 1.52
N GLU A 152 0.56 -0.49 1.28
CA GLU A 152 1.04 0.46 2.29
C GLU A 152 -0.10 1.36 2.75
N ALA A 153 -0.83 1.96 1.81
CA ALA A 153 -1.94 2.87 2.11
C ALA A 153 -3.02 2.22 2.97
N VAL A 154 -3.53 1.05 2.59
CA VAL A 154 -4.66 0.44 3.30
C VAL A 154 -4.26 -0.12 4.66
N VAL A 155 -3.06 -0.66 4.78
CA VAL A 155 -2.58 -1.25 6.03
C VAL A 155 -2.26 -0.15 7.03
N HIS A 156 -1.55 0.91 6.61
CA HIS A 156 -1.24 2.02 7.49
C HIS A 156 -2.44 2.93 7.79
N ALA A 157 -3.41 3.05 6.86
CA ALA A 157 -4.69 3.66 7.18
C ALA A 157 -5.45 2.86 8.25
N ARG A 158 -5.35 1.52 8.26
CA ARG A 158 -5.93 0.72 9.34
C ARG A 158 -5.22 0.96 10.68
N ASP A 159 -3.89 1.03 10.68
CA ASP A 159 -3.10 1.33 11.88
C ASP A 159 -3.50 2.73 12.44
N VAL A 160 -3.63 3.74 11.56
CA VAL A 160 -4.09 5.09 11.92
C VAL A 160 -5.53 5.09 12.42
N ALA A 161 -6.44 4.38 11.74
CA ALA A 161 -7.84 4.28 12.15
C ALA A 161 -7.99 3.72 13.57
N ASP A 162 -7.21 2.68 13.90
CA ASP A 162 -7.19 2.10 15.25
C ASP A 162 -6.67 3.10 16.29
N GLY A 163 -5.62 3.85 15.98
CA GLY A 163 -5.06 4.91 16.86
C GLY A 163 -5.99 6.09 17.10
N LEU A 164 -6.73 6.49 16.05
CA LEU A 164 -7.70 7.59 16.10
C LEU A 164 -9.07 7.17 16.65
N GLY A 165 -9.35 5.87 16.72
CA GLY A 165 -10.65 5.33 17.12
C GLY A 165 -11.72 5.51 16.03
N VAL A 166 -11.33 5.51 14.77
CA VAL A 166 -12.19 5.68 13.59
C VAL A 166 -12.47 4.31 12.97
N ALA A 167 -13.73 4.04 12.62
CA ALA A 167 -14.06 2.85 11.84
C ALA A 167 -13.74 3.09 10.36
N TRP A 168 -12.86 2.27 9.78
CA TRP A 168 -12.45 2.42 8.38
C TRP A 168 -12.08 1.07 7.76
N GLU A 169 -12.53 0.85 6.52
CA GLU A 169 -12.17 -0.32 5.71
C GLU A 169 -12.06 0.07 4.22
N PRO A 170 -11.12 -0.51 3.47
CA PRO A 170 -10.98 -0.28 2.03
C PRO A 170 -12.00 -1.09 1.20
N PRO A 171 -12.20 -0.75 -0.08
CA PRO A 171 -13.00 -1.57 -0.99
C PRO A 171 -12.39 -2.97 -1.17
N ALA A 172 -13.17 -4.03 -0.90
CA ALA A 172 -12.70 -5.42 -0.95
C ALA A 172 -12.06 -5.81 -2.29
N GLY A 173 -12.60 -5.32 -3.41
CA GLY A 173 -12.05 -5.62 -4.75
C GLY A 173 -10.64 -5.06 -4.96
N VAL A 174 -10.26 -3.96 -4.31
CA VAL A 174 -8.89 -3.45 -4.35
C VAL A 174 -7.94 -4.37 -3.58
N CYS A 175 -8.36 -4.82 -2.39
CA CYS A 175 -7.59 -5.80 -1.61
C CYS A 175 -7.39 -7.12 -2.36
N GLU A 176 -8.42 -7.60 -3.06
CA GLU A 176 -8.33 -8.79 -3.90
C GLU A 176 -7.27 -8.64 -5.00
N ARG A 177 -7.27 -7.51 -5.73
CA ARG A 177 -6.26 -7.25 -6.78
C ARG A 177 -4.84 -7.16 -6.20
N VAL A 178 -4.68 -6.51 -5.06
CA VAL A 178 -3.39 -6.42 -4.35
C VAL A 178 -2.91 -7.81 -3.91
N LEU A 179 -3.78 -8.63 -3.33
CA LEU A 179 -3.45 -10.00 -2.94
C LEU A 179 -3.01 -10.83 -4.14
N ALA A 180 -3.75 -10.76 -5.25
CA ALA A 180 -3.40 -11.43 -6.50
C ALA A 180 -2.06 -10.94 -7.07
N ARG A 181 -1.73 -9.65 -6.94
CA ARG A 181 -0.49 -9.06 -7.47
C ARG A 181 0.75 -9.33 -6.61
N LEU A 182 0.61 -9.27 -5.29
CA LEU A 182 1.72 -9.19 -4.33
C LEU A 182 1.82 -10.37 -3.36
N PHE A 183 0.71 -11.06 -3.08
CA PHE A 183 0.63 -12.14 -2.09
C PHE A 183 0.14 -13.44 -2.71
N ARG A 184 0.72 -13.82 -3.87
CA ARG A 184 0.30 -14.98 -4.69
C ARG A 184 0.23 -16.32 -3.95
N ASN A 185 0.97 -16.46 -2.84
CA ASN A 185 0.99 -17.67 -2.02
C ASN A 185 -0.01 -17.64 -0.85
N VAL A 186 -0.79 -16.56 -0.70
CA VAL A 186 -1.81 -16.41 0.33
C VAL A 186 -3.14 -16.93 -0.20
N PRO A 187 -3.79 -17.89 0.48
CA PRO A 187 -5.14 -18.30 0.12
C PRO A 187 -6.11 -17.16 0.43
N VAL A 188 -6.74 -16.61 -0.61
CA VAL A 188 -7.76 -15.57 -0.47
C VAL A 188 -9.08 -16.22 -0.07
N GLY A 189 -9.61 -15.83 1.09
CA GLY A 189 -10.91 -16.28 1.58
C GLY A 189 -12.05 -15.39 1.06
N ASP A 190 -13.24 -15.54 1.64
CA ASP A 190 -14.42 -14.75 1.27
C ASP A 190 -14.31 -13.25 1.60
N ASP A 191 -13.32 -12.87 2.41
CA ASP A 191 -13.04 -11.49 2.80
C ASP A 191 -11.58 -11.11 2.46
N PRO A 192 -11.35 -10.51 1.27
CA PRO A 192 -10.03 -10.08 0.84
C PRO A 192 -9.37 -9.06 1.77
N TRP A 193 -10.15 -8.22 2.46
CA TRP A 193 -9.59 -7.23 3.37
C TRP A 193 -9.00 -7.91 4.61
N ARG A 194 -9.77 -8.82 5.24
CA ARG A 194 -9.27 -9.61 6.35
C ARG A 194 -8.11 -10.52 5.97
N THR A 195 -8.14 -11.09 4.76
CA THR A 195 -7.00 -11.83 4.22
C THR A 195 -5.76 -10.94 4.10
N LEU A 196 -5.90 -9.71 3.61
CA LEU A 196 -4.78 -8.78 3.48
C LEU A 196 -4.19 -8.41 4.85
N LEU A 197 -5.04 -8.11 5.84
CA LEU A 197 -4.59 -7.84 7.21
C LEU A 197 -3.86 -9.05 7.83
N TRP A 198 -4.34 -10.26 7.59
CA TRP A 198 -3.61 -11.47 8.02
C TRP A 198 -2.27 -11.60 7.29
N ALA A 199 -2.27 -11.39 5.97
CA ALA A 199 -1.09 -11.51 5.12
C ALA A 199 0.02 -10.54 5.54
N THR A 200 -0.34 -9.38 6.08
CA THR A 200 0.57 -8.34 6.60
C THR A 200 0.71 -8.36 8.11
N GLY A 201 0.29 -9.44 8.78
CA GLY A 201 0.57 -9.66 10.20
C GLY A 201 -0.18 -8.73 11.17
N ARG A 202 -1.32 -8.17 10.78
CA ARG A 202 -2.18 -7.32 11.63
C ARG A 202 -3.25 -8.11 12.40
N LEU A 203 -3.63 -9.29 11.92
CA LEU A 203 -4.62 -10.13 12.61
C LEU A 203 -4.37 -11.63 12.43
N GLU A 204 -5.11 -12.44 13.20
CA GLU A 204 -5.28 -13.87 13.00
C GLU A 204 -6.63 -14.19 12.32
N LEU A 205 -6.68 -15.29 11.58
CA LEU A 205 -7.91 -15.84 10.99
C LEU A 205 -8.21 -17.22 11.60
N PRO A 206 -9.45 -17.73 11.50
CA PRO A 206 -9.77 -19.08 11.93
C PRO A 206 -8.83 -20.13 11.30
N GLY A 207 -8.05 -20.81 12.13
CA GLY A 207 -7.08 -21.81 11.69
C GLY A 207 -5.77 -21.26 11.09
N LEU A 208 -5.61 -19.94 11.02
CA LEU A 208 -4.38 -19.29 10.55
C LEU A 208 -3.90 -18.28 11.62
N PRO A 209 -2.87 -18.63 12.42
CA PRO A 209 -2.34 -17.73 13.43
C PRO A 209 -1.81 -16.44 12.81
N ARG A 210 -1.77 -15.37 13.60
CA ARG A 210 -1.18 -14.08 13.19
C ARG A 210 0.27 -14.30 12.72
N ARG A 211 0.64 -13.67 11.60
CA ARG A 211 1.99 -13.77 11.06
C ARG A 211 2.95 -12.90 11.84
N GLU A 212 4.02 -13.49 12.37
CA GLU A 212 5.13 -12.77 13.02
C GLU A 212 6.10 -12.15 12.01
N SER A 213 6.16 -12.72 10.80
CA SER A 213 6.93 -12.18 9.68
C SER A 213 6.17 -12.32 8.36
N TRP A 214 6.33 -11.33 7.50
CA TRP A 214 5.68 -11.27 6.21
C TRP A 214 6.52 -10.46 5.23
N ARG A 215 6.32 -10.75 3.95
CA ARG A 215 6.92 -10.06 2.81
C ARG A 215 6.03 -10.31 1.60
N TRP A 216 5.80 -9.30 0.77
CA TRP A 216 5.20 -9.50 -0.54
C TRP A 216 6.24 -9.88 -1.59
N ASP A 217 5.75 -10.43 -2.71
CA ASP A 217 6.55 -10.65 -3.91
C ASP A 217 6.27 -9.54 -4.93
N GLY A 218 7.21 -8.60 -5.03
CA GLY A 218 7.10 -7.46 -5.93
C GLY A 218 7.38 -7.77 -7.39
N THR A 219 7.89 -8.96 -7.71
CA THR A 219 8.28 -9.31 -9.09
C THR A 219 7.07 -9.24 -10.05
N PRO A 220 7.28 -8.83 -11.32
CA PRO A 220 6.25 -8.83 -12.35
C PRO A 220 5.56 -10.19 -12.46
N LEU A 221 4.31 -10.16 -12.88
CA LEU A 221 3.61 -11.37 -13.30
C LEU A 221 4.09 -11.76 -14.71
N ASP A 222 4.17 -13.07 -14.96
CA ASP A 222 4.47 -13.61 -16.30
C ASP A 222 3.34 -13.34 -17.31
#